data_AF-A0A0R1M4E6-F1
#
_entry.id   AF-A0A0R1M4E6-F1
#
_cell.length_a   1.000
_cell.length_b   1.000
_cell.length_c   1.000
_cell.angle_alpha   90.00
_cell.angle_beta   90.00
_cell.angle_gamma   90.00
#
_symmetry.space_group_name_H-M   'P 1'
#
loop_
_entity.id
_entity.type
_entity.pdbx_description
1 polymer ?
#
loop_
_entity_poly.entity_id
_entity_poly.type
_entity_poly.pdbx_seq_one_letter_code
_entity_poly.pdbx_strand_id
1 'polypeptide(L)' 'MNEFPEVMNLGQAAKFVGVSRNSLYLLIDQGLKVSYIGESIKRVRKQDILDFLAEHQK' A
#
# COMPACT_ATOMS: atom_id res chain seq x y z
N MET A 1 9.13 -6.53 -17.50
CA MET A 1 9.43 -5.93 -16.19
C MET A 1 8.16 -6.03 -15.35
N ASN A 2 8.22 -6.46 -14.09
CA ASN A 2 7.01 -6.66 -13.26
C ASN A 2 6.43 -5.29 -12.88
N GLU A 3 5.61 -4.73 -13.77
CA GLU A 3 4.83 -3.53 -13.52
C GLU A 3 3.76 -3.87 -12.49
N PHE A 4 3.99 -3.46 -11.23
CA PHE A 4 2.92 -3.50 -10.25
C PHE A 4 1.75 -2.62 -10.74
N PRO A 5 0.50 -3.10 -10.65
CA PRO A 5 -0.65 -2.35 -11.12
C PRO A 5 -0.82 -1.05 -10.31
N GLU A 6 -1.46 -0.05 -10.91
CA GLU A 6 -1.75 1.22 -10.24
C GLU A 6 -2.58 1.04 -8.97
N VAL A 7 -3.46 0.04 -8.98
CA VAL A 7 -4.25 -0.37 -7.81
C VAL A 7 -3.82 -1.76 -7.40
N MET A 8 -3.19 -1.87 -6.23
CA MET A 8 -2.63 -3.10 -5.70
C MET A 8 -3.52 -3.70 -4.62
N ASN A 9 -3.58 -5.02 -4.55
CA ASN A 9 -4.02 -5.69 -3.33
C ASN A 9 -2.93 -5.62 -2.24
N LEU A 10 -3.27 -5.91 -0.98
CA LEU A 10 -2.31 -5.84 0.14
C LEU A 10 -1.07 -6.73 -0.05
N GLY A 11 -1.19 -7.86 -0.74
CA GLY A 11 -0.04 -8.72 -1.04
C GLY A 11 0.91 -8.11 -2.08
N GLN A 12 0.35 -7.47 -3.12
CA GLN A 12 1.11 -6.74 -4.13
C GLN A 12 1.76 -5.48 -3.53
N ALA A 13 1.02 -4.71 -2.75
CA ALA A 13 1.53 -3.52 -2.06
C ALA A 13 2.69 -3.87 -1.12
N ALA A 14 2.57 -4.94 -0.33
CA ALA A 14 3.65 -5.40 0.55
C ALA A 14 4.93 -5.74 -0.25
N LYS A 15 4.77 -6.44 -1.39
CA LYS A 15 5.89 -6.75 -2.29
C LYS A 15 6.48 -5.50 -2.96
N PHE A 16 5.64 -4.53 -3.34
CA PHE A 16 6.07 -3.29 -3.96
C PHE A 16 6.91 -2.43 -3.00
N VAL A 17 6.49 -2.32 -1.75
CA VAL A 17 7.23 -1.60 -0.69
C VAL A 17 8.43 -2.41 -0.18
N GLY A 18 8.44 -3.73 -0.38
CA GLY A 18 9.50 -4.62 0.08
C GLY A 18 9.38 -4.98 1.57
N VAL A 19 8.16 -4.99 2.12
CA VAL A 19 7.88 -5.25 3.54
C VAL A 19 6.96 -6.46 3.73
N SER A 20 6.90 -6.97 4.96
CA SER A 20 5.93 -8.01 5.32
C SER A 20 4.50 -7.47 5.31
N ARG A 21 3.49 -8.35 5.19
CA ARG A 21 2.08 -7.92 5.29
C ARG A 21 1.74 -7.31 6.64
N ASN A 22 2.37 -7.77 7.72
CA ASN A 22 2.17 -7.20 9.05
C ASN A 22 2.73 -5.78 9.12
N SER A 23 3.92 -5.57 8.57
CA SER A 23 4.51 -4.24 8.44
C SER A 23 3.62 -3.33 7.58
N LEU A 24 3.06 -3.82 6.48
CA LEU A 24 2.11 -3.05 5.67
C LEU A 24 0.86 -2.65 6.47
N TYR A 25 0.31 -3.53 7.32
CA TYR A 25 -0.79 -3.16 8.21
C TYR A 25 -0.42 -2.07 9.20
N LEU A 26 0.81 -2.08 9.73
CA LEU A 26 1.30 -1.00 10.58
C LEU A 26 1.40 0.32 9.79
N LEU A 27 1.86 0.29 8.54
CA LEU A 27 1.90 1.50 7.69
C LEU A 27 0.49 2.04 7.44
N ILE A 28 -0.50 1.16 7.25
CA ILE A 28 -1.92 1.53 7.12
C ILE A 28 -2.44 2.18 8.40
N ASP A 29 -2.09 1.63 9.56
CA ASP A 29 -2.43 2.19 10.88
C ASP A 29 -1.76 3.55 11.11
N GLN A 30 -0.55 3.73 10.57
CA GLN A 30 0.19 5.01 10.58
C GLN A 30 -0.33 6.04 9.58
N GLY A 31 -1.27 5.68 8.70
CA GLY A 31 -1.93 6.62 7.79
C GLY A 31 -1.80 6.32 6.30
N LEU A 32 -1.18 5.20 5.90
CA LEU A 32 -1.19 4.78 4.49
C LEU A 32 -2.64 4.54 4.03
N LYS A 33 -3.07 5.32 3.03
CA LYS A 33 -4.45 5.28 2.53
C LYS A 33 -4.77 3.93 1.90
N VAL A 34 -5.96 3.42 2.21
CA VAL A 34 -6.51 2.19 1.65
C VAL A 34 -7.90 2.48 1.10
N SER A 35 -8.10 2.09 -0.16
CA SER A 35 -9.41 2.08 -0.81
C SER A 35 -10.13 0.76 -0.53
N TYR A 36 -11.42 0.84 -0.25
CA TYR A 36 -12.29 -0.33 -0.11
C TYR A 36 -13.13 -0.50 -1.38
N ILE A 37 -13.07 -1.68 -1.99
CA ILE A 37 -13.98 -2.08 -3.06
C ILE A 37 -15.07 -2.95 -2.42
N GLY A 38 -16.27 -2.41 -2.28
CA GLY A 38 -17.33 -3.02 -1.48
C GLY A 38 -16.99 -3.02 0.02
N GLU A 39 -17.44 -4.04 0.75
CA GLU A 39 -17.35 -4.06 2.22
C GLU A 39 -16.02 -4.62 2.76
N SER A 40 -15.29 -5.44 1.97
CA SER A 40 -14.21 -6.27 2.51
C SER A 40 -12.90 -6.26 1.70
N ILE A 41 -12.92 -5.77 0.45
CA ILE A 41 -11.74 -5.84 -0.42
C ILE A 41 -10.90 -4.58 -0.24
N LYS A 42 -9.77 -4.73 0.45
CA LYS A 42 -8.75 -3.68 0.60
C LYS A 42 -7.87 -3.58 -0.65
N ARG A 43 -7.69 -2.34 -1.13
CA ARG A 43 -6.81 -1.96 -2.23
C ARG A 43 -5.99 -0.74 -1.86
N VAL A 44 -4.78 -0.65 -2.38
CA VAL A 44 -3.87 0.47 -2.14
C VAL A 44 -3.43 0.99 -3.50
N ARG A 45 -3.52 2.30 -3.73
CA ARG A 45 -2.98 2.88 -4.96
C ARG A 45 -1.47 3.03 -4.84
N LYS A 46 -0.79 2.85 -5.97
CA LYS A 46 0.66 3.04 -6.05
C LYS A 46 1.06 4.45 -5.62
N GLN A 47 0.33 5.46 -6.09
CA GLN A 47 0.59 6.84 -5.72
C GLN A 47 0.46 7.09 -4.21
N ASP A 48 -0.57 6.54 -3.55
CA ASP A 48 -0.75 6.69 -2.10
C ASP A 48 0.44 6.12 -1.30
N ILE A 49 1.04 5.01 -1.78
CA ILE A 49 2.25 4.43 -1.19
C ILE A 49 3.43 5.37 -1.38
N LEU A 50 3.63 5.89 -2.60
CA LEU A 50 4.74 6.79 -2.91
C LEU A 50 4.66 8.08 -2.09
N ASP A 51 3.47 8.68 -1.99
CA ASP A 51 3.21 9.87 -1.20
C ASP A 51 3.50 9.62 0.28
N PHE A 52 2.99 8.51 0.84
CA PHE A 52 3.24 8.12 2.23
C PHE A 52 4.74 7.92 2.51
N LEU A 53 5.45 7.23 1.61
CA LEU A 53 6.89 7.00 1.76
C LEU A 53 7.70 8.31 1.65
N ALA A 54 7.29 9.23 0.76
CA ALA A 54 7.93 10.54 0.63
C ALA A 54 7.70 11.42 1.87
N GLU A 55 6.52 11.35 2.48
CA GLU A 55 6.21 12.07 3.72
C GLU A 55 7.02 11.55 4.93
N HIS A 56 7.27 10.23 5.00
CA HIS A 56 8.02 9.60 6.10
C HIS A 56 9.55 9.59 5.90
N GLN A 57 10.06 10.09 4.76
CA GLN A 57 11.50 10.20 4.48
C GLN A 57 12.12 11.55 4.90
N LYS A 58 11.35 12.46 5.52
CA LYS A 58 11.85 13.71 6.11
C LYS A 58 12.25 13.55 7.56
#